data_AF-A0A8C4LHS7-F1
#
_entry.id   AF-A0A8C4LHS7-F1
#
_cell.length_a   1.000
_cell.length_b   1.000
_cell.length_c   1.000
_cell.angle_alpha   90.00
_cell.angle_beta   90.00
_cell.angle_gamma   90.00
#
_symmetry.space_group_name_H-M   'P 1'
#
loop_
_entity.id
_entity.type
_entity.pdbx_description
1 polymer ?
#
loop_
_entity_poly.entity_id
_entity_poly.type
_entity_poly.pdbx_seq_one_letter_code
_entity_poly.pdbx_strand_id
1 'polypeptide(L)'
;MSENRKPLMGFMGKLPSGTALGNSGKTHCPLCMGLFKVPRLLPCLHTVCTTCLEQLEPFSVVDIRGGDSDTSSEGSIFQELKPRSLQPQIGILCPVCDAQVDLPMGGVKALTIDHLAVNDVMLESLRGEGQGLVCDLCNDREVEKRCQTCKANLCHFCCQAHRRQKKTTYHTMVDLKDLKAYSRIGKPILCPAHPAEELRLFCELCDQPVCRDCVVGEHREHPYDFTSNVIHKHGDSVRELLKDTQPHVEALEEALAQIKGTNSALQERVEAVAADVRTFSEGYIKAIEEHRDKLLKQLEDIRVQKENSLQLQKAQLEQLLADMRTGVEFTQHLLTSGSDLEILITKGVVVERLTKLNQVEYSVHPGVNNKICFFPQGKAGLCRGYEVYGTINTKEVDPTKCVLQGEDLHRAREKQPATFTLLCKDAAGDSMGRGGDNIQVAVVPKDKKDSPVRTMVHDNKDGTYYISYTPKEAGVYTVWVCIKEQHVQGSPFTVTVRKRHRPHPGVFHCCTLCSSGGQKTAHCACGGTMPESSRHFCPYT
;
A
#
# COMPACT_ATOMS: atom_id res chain seq x y z
N MET A 1 12.15 20.46 -22.45
CA MET A 1 13.27 19.91 -21.67
C MET A 1 12.76 18.86 -20.71
N SER A 2 12.98 17.59 -21.04
CA SER A 2 13.23 16.46 -20.14
C SER A 2 13.04 15.19 -20.98
N GLU A 3 14.15 14.77 -21.58
CA GLU A 3 14.26 13.53 -22.35
C GLU A 3 14.15 12.34 -21.40
N ASN A 4 13.26 11.43 -21.76
CA ASN A 4 13.03 10.19 -21.05
C ASN A 4 14.13 9.18 -21.42
N ARG A 5 15.22 9.13 -20.65
CA ARG A 5 16.28 8.12 -20.80
C ARG A 5 15.76 6.75 -20.37
N LYS A 6 15.49 5.88 -21.34
CA LYS A 6 15.36 4.43 -21.11
C LYS A 6 16.75 3.85 -20.77
N PRO A 7 16.90 3.00 -19.74
CA PRO A 7 18.13 2.23 -19.57
C PRO A 7 18.13 1.07 -20.57
N LEU A 8 19.22 0.98 -21.35
CA LEU A 8 19.57 -0.18 -22.16
C LEU A 8 19.95 -1.33 -21.22
N MET A 9 18.98 -2.19 -20.88
CA MET A 9 19.29 -3.52 -20.37
C MET A 9 19.65 -4.42 -21.55
N GLY A 10 20.91 -4.85 -21.58
CA GLY A 10 21.37 -5.90 -22.47
C GLY A 10 20.58 -7.17 -22.24
N PHE A 11 19.85 -7.62 -23.26
CA PHE A 11 19.29 -8.95 -23.33
C PHE A 11 20.46 -9.94 -23.47
N MET A 12 20.98 -10.44 -22.35
CA MET A 12 21.64 -11.75 -22.35
C MET A 12 20.53 -12.80 -22.31
N GLY A 13 20.46 -13.62 -23.35
CA GLY A 13 19.50 -14.70 -23.45
C GLY A 13 19.66 -15.64 -22.27
N LYS A 14 18.71 -15.56 -21.33
CA LYS A 14 18.47 -16.62 -20.36
C LYS A 14 18.13 -17.88 -21.17
N LEU A 15 18.96 -18.91 -21.08
CA LEU A 15 18.49 -20.27 -21.39
C LEU A 15 17.25 -20.54 -20.53
N PRO A 16 16.25 -21.25 -21.06
CA PRO A 16 14.99 -21.46 -20.34
C PRO A 16 15.28 -22.14 -19.01
N SER A 17 14.72 -21.57 -17.95
CA SER A 17 14.60 -22.16 -16.62
C SER A 17 13.89 -23.51 -16.75
N GLY A 18 14.68 -24.56 -17.01
CA GLY A 18 14.21 -25.93 -17.03
C GLY A 18 13.92 -26.36 -15.61
N THR A 19 12.63 -26.55 -15.32
CA THR A 19 12.16 -27.57 -14.38
C THR A 19 13.15 -28.73 -14.33
N ALA A 20 13.61 -29.11 -13.13
CA ALA A 20 14.41 -30.29 -12.89
C ALA A 20 13.80 -31.49 -13.62
N LEU A 21 14.27 -31.76 -14.84
CA LEU A 21 13.87 -32.91 -15.62
C LEU A 21 14.64 -34.07 -15.01
N GLY A 22 13.92 -34.88 -14.24
CA GLY A 22 14.39 -36.19 -13.85
C GLY A 22 14.91 -36.95 -15.07
N ASN A 23 16.17 -37.37 -14.97
CA ASN A 23 16.77 -38.51 -15.67
C ASN A 23 16.96 -38.50 -17.21
N SER A 24 16.76 -37.40 -17.96
CA SER A 24 16.95 -37.42 -19.43
C SER A 24 18.24 -36.76 -19.97
N GLY A 25 19.11 -36.18 -19.12
CA GLY A 25 20.27 -35.38 -19.57
C GLY A 25 21.66 -36.03 -19.48
N LYS A 26 21.79 -37.36 -19.34
CA LYS A 26 23.09 -37.99 -19.00
C LYS A 26 24.03 -38.26 -20.17
N THR A 27 23.55 -38.18 -21.41
CA THR A 27 24.28 -38.65 -22.60
C THR A 27 24.42 -37.61 -23.71
N HIS A 28 23.79 -36.45 -23.53
CA HIS A 28 23.75 -35.38 -24.53
C HIS A 28 24.55 -34.17 -24.05
N CYS A 29 25.28 -33.55 -24.96
CA CYS A 29 26.06 -32.35 -24.70
C CYS A 29 25.15 -31.11 -24.61
N PRO A 30 25.27 -30.27 -23.56
CA PRO A 30 24.42 -29.09 -23.40
C PRO A 30 24.66 -28.00 -24.47
N LEU A 31 25.80 -28.04 -25.19
CA LEU A 31 26.11 -27.05 -26.23
C LEU A 31 25.66 -27.47 -27.63
N CYS A 32 25.97 -28.70 -28.07
CA CYS A 32 25.58 -29.16 -29.40
C CYS A 32 24.26 -29.95 -29.43
N MET A 33 23.67 -30.22 -28.25
CA MET A 33 22.44 -30.99 -28.06
C MET A 33 22.46 -32.42 -28.65
N GLY A 34 23.62 -32.89 -29.11
CA GLY A 34 23.84 -34.24 -29.61
C GLY A 34 24.54 -35.14 -28.60
N LEU A 35 24.61 -36.44 -28.89
CA LEU A 35 25.35 -37.42 -28.07
C LEU A 35 26.80 -36.99 -27.85
N PHE A 36 27.33 -37.25 -26.64
CA PHE A 36 28.69 -36.86 -26.30
C PHE A 36 29.72 -37.46 -27.27
N LYS A 37 30.55 -36.59 -27.86
CA LYS A 37 31.71 -36.93 -28.67
C LYS A 37 32.97 -36.47 -27.93
N VAL A 38 33.76 -37.41 -27.44
CA VAL A 38 34.94 -37.15 -26.60
C VAL A 38 34.61 -36.15 -25.48
N PRO A 39 33.73 -36.51 -24.54
CA PRO A 39 33.29 -35.63 -23.45
C PRO A 39 34.43 -35.32 -22.48
N ARG A 40 34.54 -34.06 -22.05
CA ARG A 40 35.45 -33.60 -21.01
C ARG A 40 34.66 -33.25 -19.76
N LEU A 41 35.15 -33.72 -18.61
CA LEU A 41 34.63 -33.39 -17.29
C LEU A 41 35.34 -32.12 -16.78
N LEU A 42 34.55 -31.09 -16.47
CA LEU A 42 35.04 -29.85 -15.88
C LEU A 42 35.15 -29.98 -14.35
N PRO A 43 35.97 -29.15 -13.66
CA PRO A 43 36.05 -29.14 -12.19
C PRO A 43 34.71 -28.89 -11.47
N CYS A 44 33.78 -28.19 -12.12
CA CYS A 44 32.41 -28.00 -11.65
C CYS A 44 31.49 -29.23 -11.88
N LEU A 45 32.06 -30.37 -12.29
CA LEU A 45 31.41 -31.66 -12.54
C LEU A 45 30.41 -31.68 -13.71
N HIS A 46 30.40 -30.64 -14.55
CA HIS A 46 29.66 -30.64 -15.81
C HIS A 46 30.48 -31.23 -16.94
N THR A 47 29.79 -31.94 -17.84
CA THR A 47 30.41 -32.65 -18.96
C THR A 47 30.02 -32.02 -20.29
N VAL A 48 31.01 -31.76 -21.16
CA VAL A 48 30.82 -31.10 -22.47
C VAL A 48 31.74 -31.73 -23.52
N CYS A 49 31.32 -31.80 -24.79
CA CYS A 49 32.16 -32.31 -25.89
C CYS A 49 33.45 -31.47 -26.05
N THR A 50 34.58 -32.13 -26.32
CA THR A 50 35.87 -31.47 -26.58
C THR A 50 35.74 -30.38 -27.66
N THR A 51 35.11 -30.68 -28.80
CA THR A 51 34.93 -29.73 -29.90
C THR A 51 34.07 -28.52 -29.53
N CYS A 52 33.13 -28.70 -28.60
CA CYS A 52 32.27 -27.61 -28.15
C CYS A 52 33.01 -26.71 -27.15
N LEU A 53 33.86 -27.28 -26.30
CA LEU A 53 34.73 -26.51 -25.41
C LEU A 53 35.81 -25.74 -26.17
N GLU A 54 36.34 -26.30 -27.27
CA GLU A 54 37.30 -25.60 -28.16
C GLU A 54 36.70 -24.37 -28.87
N GLN A 55 35.38 -24.30 -28.98
CA GLN A 55 34.66 -23.16 -29.57
C GLN A 55 34.39 -22.04 -28.58
N LEU A 56 34.62 -22.26 -27.28
CA LEU A 56 34.44 -21.23 -26.26
C LEU A 56 35.61 -20.24 -26.31
N GLU A 57 35.31 -18.95 -26.14
CA GLU A 57 36.33 -17.91 -26.11
C GLU A 57 37.19 -18.05 -24.83
N PRO A 58 38.49 -18.34 -24.96
CA PRO A 58 39.38 -18.39 -23.80
C PRO A 58 39.69 -16.97 -23.33
N PHE A 59 39.65 -16.75 -22.01
CA PHE A 59 40.10 -15.49 -21.42
C PHE A 59 41.41 -15.69 -20.67
N SER A 60 42.28 -14.68 -20.71
CA SER A 60 43.50 -14.68 -19.90
C SER A 60 43.18 -14.12 -18.52
N VAL A 61 43.43 -14.92 -17.49
CA VAL A 61 43.34 -14.44 -16.11
C VAL A 61 44.65 -13.76 -15.79
N VAL A 62 44.64 -12.42 -15.76
CA VAL A 62 45.71 -11.68 -15.08
C VAL A 62 45.34 -11.69 -13.61
N ASP A 63 46.16 -12.33 -12.76
CA ASP A 63 46.01 -12.27 -11.31
C ASP A 63 46.17 -10.81 -10.84
N ILE A 64 45.07 -10.07 -10.80
CA ILE A 64 44.98 -8.79 -10.08
C ILE A 64 44.24 -9.09 -8.78
N ARG A 65 44.90 -9.78 -7.84
CA ARG A 65 44.53 -9.74 -6.43
C ARG A 65 45.78 -9.65 -5.57
N GLY A 66 46.07 -8.42 -5.17
CA GLY A 66 47.10 -8.07 -4.20
C GLY A 66 46.86 -6.65 -3.70
N GLY A 67 45.74 -6.44 -3.02
CA GLY A 67 45.40 -5.17 -2.38
C GLY A 67 44.26 -5.38 -1.39
N ASP A 68 44.63 -5.30 -0.11
CA ASP A 68 43.78 -5.04 1.07
C ASP A 68 43.12 -6.25 1.75
N SER A 69 43.74 -6.74 2.82
CA SER A 69 43.45 -6.23 4.18
C SER A 69 44.14 -7.10 5.24
N ASP A 70 45.00 -6.46 6.02
CA ASP A 70 45.56 -6.99 7.26
C ASP A 70 44.44 -7.21 8.30
N THR A 71 44.47 -8.35 9.00
CA THR A 71 44.32 -8.43 10.46
C THR A 71 44.59 -9.86 10.99
N SER A 72 45.76 -9.99 11.64
CA SER A 72 46.09 -10.76 12.85
C SER A 72 45.84 -12.29 12.98
N SER A 73 46.98 -12.99 13.19
CA SER A 73 47.29 -14.02 14.22
C SER A 73 46.66 -15.43 14.12
N GLU A 74 47.33 -16.57 14.36
CA GLU A 74 48.72 -16.96 14.66
C GLU A 74 48.96 -18.40 14.12
N GLY A 75 50.20 -18.72 13.74
CA GLY A 75 50.86 -20.01 14.00
C GLY A 75 50.38 -21.29 13.29
N SER A 76 51.05 -21.68 12.21
CA SER A 76 51.76 -22.98 12.13
C SER A 76 52.67 -23.06 10.90
N ILE A 77 53.81 -23.70 11.13
CA ILE A 77 55.05 -23.70 10.36
C ILE A 77 55.10 -24.91 9.40
N PHE A 78 55.77 -24.71 8.25
CA PHE A 78 56.08 -25.64 7.14
C PHE A 78 54.98 -25.92 6.10
N GLN A 79 54.97 -25.13 5.02
CA GLN A 79 54.66 -25.66 3.69
C GLN A 79 55.62 -25.09 2.65
N GLU A 80 56.25 -26.00 1.92
CA GLU A 80 57.33 -25.76 0.96
C GLU A 80 56.94 -24.74 -0.12
N LEU A 81 57.79 -23.73 -0.29
CA LEU A 81 57.76 -22.80 -1.41
C LEU A 81 58.16 -23.53 -2.70
N LYS A 82 57.17 -23.99 -3.49
CA LYS A 82 57.39 -24.23 -4.93
C LYS A 82 57.38 -22.88 -5.67
N PRO A 83 58.38 -22.57 -6.51
CA PRO A 83 58.40 -21.31 -7.25
C PRO A 83 57.26 -21.29 -8.28
N ARG A 84 56.33 -20.34 -8.16
CA ARG A 84 55.26 -20.12 -9.13
C ARG A 84 55.86 -19.49 -10.40
N SER A 85 55.89 -20.27 -11.48
CA SER A 85 56.12 -19.73 -12.82
C SER A 85 54.98 -18.77 -13.18
N LEU A 86 55.30 -17.49 -13.39
CA LEU A 86 54.42 -16.50 -14.01
C LEU A 86 54.15 -16.91 -15.47
N GLN A 87 53.12 -17.71 -15.69
CA GLN A 87 52.53 -17.94 -17.00
C GLN A 87 51.05 -17.52 -16.95
N PRO A 88 50.54 -16.77 -17.95
CA PRO A 88 49.12 -16.44 -18.01
C PRO A 88 48.31 -17.73 -18.10
N GLN A 89 47.52 -18.01 -17.07
CA GLN A 89 46.60 -19.14 -17.09
C GLN A 89 45.38 -18.75 -17.92
N ILE A 90 45.13 -19.51 -18.97
CA ILE A 90 44.00 -19.32 -19.87
C ILE A 90 42.81 -20.08 -19.25
N GLY A 91 41.69 -19.39 -19.04
CA GLY A 91 40.47 -19.96 -18.46
C GLY A 91 39.29 -19.95 -19.44
N ILE A 92 38.28 -20.77 -19.16
CA ILE A 92 36.97 -20.78 -19.83
C ILE A 92 35.85 -20.78 -18.78
N LEU A 93 34.65 -20.31 -19.15
CA LEU A 93 33.46 -20.39 -18.31
C LEU A 93 32.68 -21.66 -18.64
N CYS A 94 32.23 -22.37 -17.60
CA CYS A 94 31.34 -23.51 -17.79
C CYS A 94 29.97 -23.03 -18.33
N PRO A 95 29.49 -23.55 -19.46
CA PRO A 95 28.24 -23.09 -20.08
C PRO A 95 26.97 -23.49 -19.31
N VAL A 96 27.09 -24.29 -18.24
CA VAL A 96 25.95 -24.80 -17.46
C VAL A 96 25.77 -24.05 -16.14
N CYS A 97 26.87 -23.68 -15.49
CA CYS A 97 26.85 -23.06 -14.15
C CYS A 97 27.70 -21.79 -14.03
N ASP A 98 28.29 -21.33 -15.15
CA ASP A 98 29.17 -20.16 -15.24
C ASP A 98 30.41 -20.22 -14.33
N ALA A 99 30.74 -21.38 -13.77
CA ALA A 99 31.95 -21.58 -13.00
C ALA A 99 33.20 -21.37 -13.88
N GLN A 100 34.16 -20.62 -13.36
CA GLN A 100 35.48 -20.47 -13.97
C GLN A 100 36.23 -21.81 -13.95
N VAL A 101 36.78 -22.19 -15.10
CA VAL A 101 37.59 -23.39 -15.28
C VAL A 101 38.95 -22.99 -15.84
N ASP A 102 40.00 -23.23 -15.06
CA ASP A 102 41.37 -23.00 -15.48
C ASP A 102 41.84 -24.13 -16.40
N LEU A 103 42.37 -23.79 -17.59
CA LEU A 103 42.82 -24.80 -18.55
C LEU A 103 44.25 -25.26 -18.23
N PRO A 104 44.52 -26.58 -18.24
CA PRO A 104 45.88 -27.11 -18.12
C PRO A 104 46.74 -26.73 -19.34
N MET A 105 48.06 -26.92 -19.24
CA MET A 105 49.04 -26.58 -20.30
C MET A 105 48.74 -27.19 -21.68
N GLY A 106 48.00 -28.31 -21.74
CA GLY A 106 47.53 -28.94 -22.98
C GLY A 106 46.17 -28.45 -23.49
N GLY A 107 45.65 -27.34 -22.93
CA GLY A 107 44.36 -26.76 -23.24
C GLY A 107 43.18 -27.68 -22.91
N VAL A 108 42.07 -27.49 -23.62
CA VAL A 108 40.83 -28.29 -23.47
C VAL A 108 41.08 -29.80 -23.59
N LYS A 109 42.04 -30.22 -24.43
CA LYS A 109 42.34 -31.64 -24.67
C LYS A 109 43.01 -32.33 -23.49
N ALA A 110 43.58 -31.57 -22.55
CA ALA A 110 44.19 -32.10 -21.35
C ALA A 110 43.21 -32.17 -20.16
N LEU A 111 41.96 -31.72 -20.32
CA LEU A 111 40.90 -31.96 -19.33
C LEU A 111 40.53 -33.44 -19.25
N THR A 112 40.10 -33.89 -18.08
CA THR A 112 39.71 -35.28 -17.82
C THR A 112 38.60 -35.71 -18.78
N ILE A 113 38.77 -36.86 -19.43
CA ILE A 113 37.70 -37.45 -20.25
C ILE A 113 36.65 -38.06 -19.31
N ASP A 114 35.39 -37.74 -19.55
CA ASP A 114 34.29 -38.36 -18.81
C ASP A 114 34.00 -39.77 -19.38
N HIS A 115 34.75 -40.75 -18.89
CA HIS A 115 34.58 -42.15 -19.27
C HIS A 115 33.21 -42.72 -18.84
N LEU A 116 32.55 -42.13 -17.85
CA LEU A 116 31.19 -42.53 -17.45
C LEU A 116 30.18 -42.09 -18.52
N ALA A 117 30.24 -40.82 -18.95
CA ALA A 117 29.40 -40.33 -20.05
C ALA A 117 29.64 -41.08 -21.37
N VAL A 118 30.89 -41.46 -21.69
CA VAL A 118 31.19 -42.33 -22.86
C VAL A 118 30.49 -43.68 -22.75
N ASN A 119 30.52 -44.31 -21.57
CA ASN A 119 29.86 -45.59 -21.35
C ASN A 119 28.33 -45.46 -21.37
N ASP A 120 27.78 -44.37 -20.86
CA ASP A 120 26.33 -44.09 -20.89
C ASP A 120 25.84 -43.85 -22.32
N VAL A 121 26.58 -43.11 -23.15
CA VAL A 121 26.28 -42.96 -24.59
C VAL A 121 26.36 -44.31 -25.30
N MET A 122 27.37 -45.13 -24.98
CA MET A 122 27.48 -46.49 -25.53
C MET A 122 26.28 -47.36 -25.12
N LEU A 123 25.83 -47.27 -23.87
CA LEU A 123 24.67 -48.01 -23.37
C LEU A 123 23.36 -47.52 -23.96
N GLU A 124 23.18 -46.22 -24.17
CA GLU A 124 22.02 -45.65 -24.86
C GLU A 124 22.00 -46.07 -26.34
N SER A 125 23.15 -46.04 -27.00
CA SER A 125 23.29 -46.52 -28.39
C SER A 125 22.97 -48.02 -28.52
N LEU A 126 23.20 -48.80 -27.45
CA LEU A 126 22.83 -50.21 -27.36
C LEU A 126 21.33 -50.44 -27.04
N ARG A 127 20.65 -49.46 -26.43
CA ARG A 127 19.22 -49.53 -26.05
C ARG A 127 18.29 -48.97 -27.12
N GLY A 128 18.78 -48.07 -27.98
CA GLY A 128 18.09 -47.69 -29.23
C GLY A 128 17.98 -48.88 -30.19
N GLU A 129 17.31 -48.72 -31.34
CA GLU A 129 17.11 -49.77 -32.35
C GLU A 129 18.43 -50.25 -33.03
N GLY A 130 19.51 -50.55 -32.31
CA GLY A 130 20.74 -51.16 -32.84
C GLY A 130 21.44 -50.40 -33.99
N GLN A 131 20.96 -49.22 -34.37
CA GLN A 131 21.39 -48.50 -35.55
C GLN A 131 22.70 -47.77 -35.21
N GLY A 132 23.82 -48.38 -35.56
CA GLY A 132 25.11 -47.68 -35.68
C GLY A 132 26.33 -48.35 -35.05
N LEU A 133 26.20 -49.53 -34.41
CA LEU A 133 27.37 -50.27 -33.95
C LEU A 133 27.85 -51.23 -35.04
N VAL A 134 29.10 -51.04 -35.47
CA VAL A 134 29.79 -51.91 -36.41
C VAL A 134 30.72 -52.88 -35.69
N CYS A 135 30.91 -54.05 -36.27
CA CYS A 135 31.80 -55.10 -35.76
C CYS A 135 33.24 -54.60 -35.64
N ASP A 136 33.84 -54.73 -34.45
CA ASP A 136 35.21 -54.26 -34.16
C ASP A 136 36.28 -54.96 -35.02
N LEU A 137 35.97 -56.13 -35.59
CA LEU A 137 36.91 -56.91 -36.41
C LEU A 137 36.79 -56.63 -37.92
N CYS A 138 35.62 -56.21 -38.40
CA CYS A 138 35.40 -56.03 -39.83
C CYS A 138 34.89 -54.64 -40.22
N ASN A 139 34.52 -53.79 -39.26
CA ASN A 139 33.99 -52.43 -39.41
C ASN A 139 32.77 -52.25 -40.36
N ASP A 140 32.27 -53.32 -40.96
CA ASP A 140 31.26 -53.26 -42.01
C ASP A 140 29.87 -53.74 -41.59
N ARG A 141 29.78 -54.63 -40.60
CA ARG A 141 28.54 -55.37 -40.28
C ARG A 141 28.04 -55.03 -38.89
N GLU A 142 26.72 -55.00 -38.75
CA GLU A 142 26.06 -54.79 -37.47
C GLU A 142 26.51 -55.82 -36.42
N VAL A 143 26.70 -55.33 -35.20
CA VAL A 143 27.09 -56.16 -34.07
C VAL A 143 25.88 -56.97 -33.61
N GLU A 144 26.10 -58.27 -33.33
CA GLU A 144 25.07 -59.12 -32.71
C GLU A 144 25.47 -59.56 -31.29
N LYS A 145 26.77 -59.81 -31.07
CA LYS A 145 27.28 -60.43 -29.85
C LYS A 145 28.54 -59.74 -29.36
N ARG A 146 28.70 -59.63 -28.04
CA ARG A 146 29.91 -59.11 -27.40
C ARG A 146 30.70 -60.23 -26.74
N CYS A 147 31.99 -60.30 -27.03
CA CYS A 147 32.95 -61.18 -26.38
C CYS A 147 33.37 -60.57 -25.04
N GLN A 148 33.05 -61.20 -23.92
CA GLN A 148 33.41 -60.71 -22.58
C GLN A 148 34.91 -60.81 -22.30
N THR A 149 35.56 -61.81 -22.87
CA THR A 149 37.00 -62.07 -22.67
C THR A 149 37.85 -61.11 -23.49
N CYS A 150 37.46 -60.84 -24.75
CA CYS A 150 38.16 -59.88 -25.62
C CYS A 150 37.64 -58.45 -25.55
N LYS A 151 36.54 -58.21 -24.82
CA LYS A 151 35.83 -56.92 -24.80
C LYS A 151 35.46 -56.38 -26.20
N ALA A 152 35.29 -57.28 -27.18
CA ALA A 152 35.05 -56.96 -28.58
C ALA A 152 33.58 -57.19 -28.97
N ASN A 153 33.02 -56.27 -29.73
CA ASN A 153 31.70 -56.31 -30.35
C ASN A 153 31.82 -56.99 -31.73
N LEU A 154 31.15 -58.13 -31.91
CA LEU A 154 31.26 -58.95 -33.12
C LEU A 154 29.91 -59.07 -33.84
N CYS A 155 29.94 -58.95 -35.17
CA CYS A 155 28.82 -59.38 -36.02
C CYS A 155 28.68 -60.90 -36.00
N HIS A 156 27.58 -61.42 -36.55
CA HIS A 156 27.33 -62.86 -36.65
C HIS A 156 28.54 -63.67 -37.15
N PHE A 157 29.09 -63.24 -38.29
CA PHE A 157 30.17 -63.93 -38.99
C PHE A 157 31.49 -63.88 -38.21
N CYS A 158 31.85 -62.70 -37.70
CA CYS A 158 33.05 -62.51 -36.90
C CYS A 158 32.93 -63.25 -35.56
N CYS A 159 31.75 -63.34 -34.95
CA CYS A 159 31.52 -64.15 -33.76
C CYS A 159 31.75 -65.64 -34.05
N GLN A 160 31.25 -66.16 -35.17
CA GLN A 160 31.48 -67.55 -35.56
C GLN A 160 32.95 -67.82 -35.82
N ALA A 161 33.63 -66.94 -36.56
CA ALA A 161 35.07 -67.06 -36.81
C ALA A 161 35.87 -67.01 -35.50
N HIS A 162 35.54 -66.07 -34.61
CA HIS A 162 36.13 -65.90 -33.29
C HIS A 162 35.98 -67.17 -32.42
N ARG A 163 34.83 -67.84 -32.46
CA ARG A 163 34.65 -69.11 -31.72
C ARG A 163 35.40 -70.30 -32.33
N ARG A 164 35.78 -70.23 -33.61
CA ARG A 164 36.46 -71.33 -34.33
C ARG A 164 37.98 -71.28 -34.19
N GLN A 165 38.56 -70.18 -33.74
CA GLN A 165 39.99 -70.04 -33.52
C GLN A 165 40.42 -70.69 -32.19
N LYS A 166 41.46 -71.53 -32.21
CA LYS A 166 41.95 -72.28 -31.03
C LYS A 166 42.18 -71.42 -29.78
N LYS A 167 42.55 -70.15 -29.95
CA LYS A 167 42.86 -69.21 -28.86
C LYS A 167 41.63 -68.56 -28.22
N THR A 168 40.47 -68.62 -28.87
CA THR A 168 39.29 -67.81 -28.50
C THR A 168 38.00 -68.64 -28.44
N THR A 169 38.11 -69.96 -28.58
CA THR A 169 36.99 -70.94 -28.46
C THR A 169 36.31 -70.90 -27.10
N TYR A 170 37.07 -70.65 -26.03
CA TYR A 170 36.58 -70.61 -24.64
C TYR A 170 36.10 -69.21 -24.21
N HIS A 171 36.07 -68.23 -25.13
CA HIS A 171 35.67 -66.89 -24.77
C HIS A 171 34.14 -66.78 -24.64
N THR A 172 33.69 -66.20 -23.53
CA THR A 172 32.26 -66.02 -23.26
C THR A 172 31.67 -64.96 -24.18
N MET A 173 30.67 -65.33 -24.97
CA MET A 173 29.93 -64.39 -25.83
C MET A 173 28.56 -64.12 -25.23
N VAL A 174 28.13 -62.87 -25.25
CA VAL A 174 26.82 -62.43 -24.78
C VAL A 174 26.07 -61.76 -25.91
N ASP A 175 24.80 -62.11 -26.09
CA ASP A 175 23.90 -61.46 -27.03
C ASP A 175 23.59 -60.04 -26.57
N LEU A 176 23.64 -59.07 -27.50
CA LEU A 176 23.38 -57.66 -27.18
C LEU A 176 21.98 -57.43 -26.60
N LYS A 177 21.01 -58.30 -26.95
CA LYS A 177 19.62 -58.23 -26.47
C LYS A 177 19.47 -58.60 -24.98
N ASP A 178 20.41 -59.37 -24.42
CA ASP A 178 20.38 -59.86 -23.03
C ASP A 178 21.20 -59.00 -22.06
N LEU A 179 21.71 -57.86 -22.52
CA LEU A 179 22.55 -56.95 -21.72
C LEU A 179 21.84 -56.26 -20.55
N LYS A 180 20.52 -56.44 -20.38
CA LYS A 180 19.75 -55.88 -19.25
C LYS A 180 20.23 -56.36 -17.86
N ALA A 181 20.97 -57.46 -17.78
CA ALA A 181 21.44 -58.04 -16.51
C ALA A 181 22.84 -57.59 -16.05
N TYR A 182 23.63 -56.84 -16.84
CA TYR A 182 25.04 -56.54 -16.50
C TYR A 182 25.41 -55.05 -16.60
N SER A 183 25.81 -54.46 -15.47
CA SER A 183 26.11 -53.03 -15.30
C SER A 183 27.56 -52.60 -15.64
N ARG A 184 28.38 -53.44 -16.31
CA ARG A 184 29.81 -53.12 -16.56
C ARG A 184 30.23 -53.37 -18.01
N ILE A 185 29.60 -52.67 -18.95
CA ILE A 185 30.03 -52.58 -20.35
C ILE A 185 31.01 -51.40 -20.47
N GLY A 186 32.17 -51.51 -19.82
CA GLY A 186 33.24 -50.51 -19.98
C GLY A 186 34.20 -50.92 -21.09
N LYS A 187 34.58 -50.00 -21.97
CA LYS A 187 35.82 -50.15 -22.76
C LYS A 187 37.02 -50.03 -21.81
N PRO A 188 38.12 -50.75 -22.04
CA PRO A 188 39.34 -50.54 -21.27
C PRO A 188 39.80 -49.08 -21.42
N ILE A 189 40.17 -48.45 -20.31
CA ILE A 189 40.70 -47.09 -20.31
C ILE A 189 42.19 -47.18 -20.66
N LEU A 190 42.56 -46.60 -21.80
CA LEU A 190 43.92 -46.63 -22.33
C LEU A 190 44.73 -45.45 -21.79
N CYS A 191 46.04 -45.65 -21.65
CA CYS A 191 46.95 -44.62 -21.17
C CYS A 191 47.10 -43.50 -22.23
N PRO A 192 46.95 -42.22 -21.86
CA PRO A 192 47.15 -41.11 -22.79
C PRO A 192 48.57 -41.02 -23.36
N ALA A 193 49.59 -41.40 -22.57
CA ALA A 193 50.99 -41.41 -22.98
C ALA A 193 51.37 -42.70 -23.76
N HIS A 194 50.71 -43.82 -23.45
CA HIS A 194 50.95 -45.13 -24.05
C HIS A 194 49.63 -45.71 -24.59
N PRO A 195 49.18 -45.32 -25.79
CA PRO A 195 47.83 -45.64 -26.28
C PRO A 195 47.52 -47.13 -26.45
N ALA A 196 48.54 -47.99 -26.49
CA ALA A 196 48.38 -49.44 -26.59
C ALA A 196 48.18 -50.12 -25.22
N GLU A 197 48.49 -49.42 -24.12
CA GLU A 197 48.50 -49.98 -22.77
C GLU A 197 47.29 -49.53 -21.94
N GLU A 198 46.76 -50.45 -21.14
CA GLU A 198 45.62 -50.19 -20.25
C GLU A 198 46.07 -49.65 -18.89
N LEU A 199 45.29 -48.72 -18.33
CA LEU A 199 45.49 -48.23 -16.97
C LEU A 199 44.98 -49.27 -15.96
N ARG A 200 45.91 -49.99 -15.33
CA ARG A 200 45.61 -51.06 -14.34
C ARG A 200 46.33 -50.87 -13.00
N LEU A 201 47.29 -49.96 -12.92
CA LEU A 201 48.04 -49.65 -11.72
C LEU A 201 47.68 -48.25 -11.24
N PHE A 202 47.90 -47.98 -9.97
CA PHE A 202 47.70 -46.68 -9.35
C PHE A 202 48.99 -46.25 -8.66
N CYS A 203 49.50 -45.08 -9.01
CA CYS A 203 50.70 -44.53 -8.39
C CYS A 203 50.29 -43.74 -7.15
N GLU A 204 50.67 -44.19 -5.96
CA GLU A 204 50.26 -43.56 -4.70
C GLU A 204 50.91 -42.18 -4.50
N LEU A 205 52.15 -42.00 -4.96
CA LEU A 205 52.85 -40.71 -4.83
C LEU A 205 52.26 -39.60 -5.73
N CYS A 206 51.76 -39.97 -6.92
CA CYS A 206 51.22 -39.03 -7.88
C CYS A 206 49.68 -38.96 -7.87
N ASP A 207 49.03 -39.78 -7.04
CA ASP A 207 47.57 -39.88 -6.90
C ASP A 207 46.83 -40.02 -8.24
N GLN A 208 47.37 -40.85 -9.14
CA GLN A 208 46.80 -41.04 -10.49
C GLN A 208 46.96 -42.48 -11.02
N PRO A 209 46.04 -42.95 -11.87
CA PRO A 209 46.17 -44.25 -12.53
C PRO A 209 47.28 -44.23 -13.58
N VAL A 210 48.08 -45.30 -13.63
CA VAL A 210 49.23 -45.46 -14.54
C VAL A 210 49.19 -46.83 -15.24
N CYS A 211 49.84 -46.94 -16.40
CA CYS A 211 50.02 -48.22 -17.09
C CYS A 211 51.38 -48.86 -16.75
N ARG A 212 51.65 -50.05 -17.29
CA ARG A 212 52.91 -50.78 -17.06
C ARG A 212 54.13 -50.01 -17.58
N ASP A 213 54.01 -49.38 -18.74
CA ASP A 213 55.10 -48.61 -19.34
C ASP A 213 55.39 -47.32 -18.55
N CYS A 214 54.36 -46.66 -18.02
CA CYS A 214 54.51 -45.50 -17.14
C CYS A 214 55.32 -45.83 -15.88
N VAL A 215 55.08 -47.00 -15.28
CA VAL A 215 55.81 -47.46 -14.10
C VAL A 215 57.27 -47.76 -14.41
N VAL A 216 57.61 -48.17 -15.63
CA VAL A 216 59.03 -48.40 -16.00
C VAL A 216 59.73 -47.09 -16.38
N GLY A 217 58.99 -46.11 -16.89
CA GLY A 217 59.48 -44.78 -17.27
C GLY A 217 59.35 -43.74 -16.16
N GLU A 218 58.40 -42.81 -16.32
CA GLU A 218 58.22 -41.62 -15.48
C GLU A 218 57.92 -41.90 -14.00
N HIS A 219 57.42 -43.10 -13.66
CA HIS A 219 57.04 -43.48 -12.30
C HIS A 219 57.92 -44.60 -11.70
N ARG A 220 59.17 -44.73 -12.17
CA ARG A 220 60.08 -45.84 -11.84
C ARG A 220 60.32 -46.10 -10.36
N GLU A 221 60.35 -45.07 -9.54
CA GLU A 221 60.65 -45.17 -8.11
C GLU A 221 59.42 -44.86 -7.22
N HIS A 222 58.24 -44.70 -7.81
CA HIS A 222 57.05 -44.37 -7.05
C HIS A 222 56.34 -45.63 -6.53
N PRO A 223 55.82 -45.61 -5.29
CA PRO A 223 54.96 -46.68 -4.80
C PRO A 223 53.70 -46.80 -5.66
N TYR A 224 53.37 -48.02 -6.06
CA TYR A 224 52.17 -48.33 -6.84
C TYR A 224 51.53 -49.65 -6.42
N ASP A 225 50.23 -49.77 -6.64
CA ASP A 225 49.47 -51.00 -6.46
C ASP A 225 48.43 -51.16 -7.60
N PHE A 226 47.80 -52.33 -7.71
CA PHE A 226 46.71 -52.56 -8.65
C PHE A 226 45.49 -51.70 -8.30
N THR A 227 44.83 -51.13 -9.31
CA THR A 227 43.63 -50.33 -9.12
C THR A 227 42.52 -51.08 -8.38
N SER A 228 42.44 -52.41 -8.57
CA SER A 228 41.49 -53.28 -7.85
C SER A 228 41.69 -53.31 -6.34
N ASN A 229 42.92 -53.08 -5.85
CA ASN A 229 43.26 -53.14 -4.44
C ASN A 229 42.98 -51.80 -3.75
N VAL A 230 43.31 -50.69 -4.43
CA VAL A 230 43.20 -49.34 -3.85
C VAL A 230 41.81 -48.71 -4.00
N ILE A 231 41.00 -49.16 -4.97
CA ILE A 231 39.69 -48.54 -5.28
C ILE A 231 38.72 -48.54 -4.10
N HIS A 232 38.81 -49.52 -3.20
CA HIS A 232 37.96 -49.56 -2.02
C HIS A 232 38.21 -48.36 -1.11
N LYS A 233 39.48 -48.07 -0.78
CA LYS A 233 39.88 -46.94 0.07
C LYS A 233 39.47 -45.59 -0.52
N HIS A 234 39.82 -45.32 -1.78
CA HIS A 234 39.46 -44.06 -2.43
C HIS A 234 37.94 -43.95 -2.65
N GLY A 235 37.28 -45.07 -2.99
CA GLY A 235 35.83 -45.12 -3.14
C GLY A 235 35.08 -44.89 -1.83
N ASP A 236 35.59 -45.40 -0.71
CA ASP A 236 35.01 -45.18 0.63
C ASP A 236 35.12 -43.72 1.04
N SER A 237 36.26 -43.07 0.77
CA SER A 237 36.43 -41.63 1.02
C SER A 237 35.39 -40.78 0.26
N VAL A 238 35.12 -41.09 -1.01
CA VAL A 238 34.10 -40.39 -1.81
C VAL A 238 32.69 -40.70 -1.31
N ARG A 239 32.43 -41.94 -0.87
CA ARG A 239 31.14 -42.34 -0.29
C ARG A 239 30.83 -41.62 1.02
N GLU A 240 31.81 -41.44 1.91
CA GLU A 240 31.61 -40.68 3.15
C GLU A 240 31.35 -39.19 2.83
N LEU A 241 32.10 -38.56 1.91
CA LEU A 241 31.79 -37.19 1.48
C LEU A 241 30.39 -37.05 0.88
N LEU A 242 29.93 -38.04 0.10
CA LEU A 242 28.57 -38.07 -0.43
C LEU A 242 27.53 -38.19 0.69
N LYS A 243 27.78 -39.06 1.67
CA LYS A 243 26.91 -39.26 2.84
C LYS A 243 26.81 -38.01 3.71
N ASP A 244 27.87 -37.23 3.81
CA ASP A 244 27.86 -35.93 4.51
C ASP A 244 27.12 -34.86 3.70
N THR A 245 27.21 -34.90 2.36
CA THR A 245 26.60 -33.89 1.48
C THR A 245 25.10 -34.15 1.25
N GLN A 246 24.66 -35.41 1.23
CA GLN A 246 23.28 -35.79 0.90
C GLN A 246 22.22 -35.16 1.84
N PRO A 247 22.39 -35.11 3.17
CA PRO A 247 21.45 -34.45 4.07
C PRO A 247 21.32 -32.95 3.82
N HIS A 248 22.38 -32.29 3.33
CA HIS A 248 22.29 -30.87 2.96
C HIS A 248 21.37 -30.64 1.76
N VAL A 249 21.35 -31.58 0.80
CA VAL A 249 20.40 -31.52 -0.33
C VAL A 249 18.98 -31.67 0.16
N GLU A 250 18.70 -32.66 1.01
CA GLU A 250 17.37 -32.90 1.58
C GLU A 250 16.89 -31.69 2.41
N ALA A 251 17.76 -31.12 3.23
CA ALA A 251 17.45 -29.93 4.02
C ALA A 251 17.13 -28.70 3.14
N LEU A 252 17.84 -28.51 2.03
CA LEU A 252 17.58 -27.43 1.09
C LEU A 252 16.26 -27.64 0.32
N GLU A 253 15.98 -28.87 -0.12
CA GLU A 253 14.70 -29.20 -0.77
C GLU A 253 13.52 -28.97 0.18
N GLU A 254 13.64 -29.39 1.43
CA GLU A 254 12.63 -29.14 2.46
C GLU A 254 12.46 -27.65 2.72
N ALA A 255 13.56 -26.90 2.90
CA ALA A 255 13.50 -25.46 3.12
C ALA A 255 12.81 -24.73 1.95
N LEU A 256 13.10 -25.10 0.70
CA LEU A 256 12.44 -24.55 -0.48
C LEU A 256 10.94 -24.89 -0.52
N ALA A 257 10.56 -26.12 -0.15
CA ALA A 257 9.17 -26.53 -0.05
C ALA A 257 8.43 -25.73 1.05
N GLN A 258 9.06 -25.51 2.20
CA GLN A 258 8.52 -24.69 3.29
C GLN A 258 8.37 -23.22 2.88
N ILE A 259 9.37 -22.62 2.20
CA ILE A 259 9.28 -21.25 1.68
C ILE A 259 8.14 -21.13 0.67
N LYS A 260 7.96 -22.13 -0.20
CA LYS A 260 6.85 -22.15 -1.15
C LYS A 260 5.50 -22.21 -0.44
N GLY A 261 5.36 -23.09 0.55
CA GLY A 261 4.13 -23.23 1.34
C GLY A 261 3.79 -21.97 2.12
N THR A 262 4.77 -21.34 2.76
CA THR A 262 4.59 -20.08 3.49
C THR A 262 4.21 -18.93 2.56
N ASN A 263 4.79 -18.85 1.35
CA ASN A 263 4.43 -17.84 0.36
C ASN A 263 2.98 -18.02 -0.14
N SER A 264 2.55 -19.25 -0.39
CA SER A 264 1.14 -19.54 -0.73
C SER A 264 0.18 -19.16 0.40
N ALA A 265 0.49 -19.53 1.65
CA ALA A 265 -0.35 -19.17 2.80
C ALA A 265 -0.40 -17.65 3.03
N LEU A 266 0.70 -16.94 2.79
CA LEU A 266 0.72 -15.49 2.84
C LEU A 266 -0.19 -14.87 1.78
N GLN A 267 -0.15 -15.39 0.55
CA GLN A 267 -1.00 -14.93 -0.55
C GLN A 267 -2.49 -15.12 -0.23
N GLU A 268 -2.88 -16.29 0.27
CA GLU A 268 -4.25 -16.57 0.70
C GLU A 268 -4.70 -15.61 1.81
N ARG A 269 -3.82 -15.31 2.77
CA ARG A 269 -4.13 -14.37 3.85
C ARG A 269 -4.30 -12.94 3.35
N VAL A 270 -3.47 -12.50 2.40
CA VAL A 270 -3.60 -11.18 1.77
C VAL A 270 -4.95 -11.07 1.04
N GLU A 271 -5.34 -12.11 0.30
CA GLU A 271 -6.61 -12.15 -0.41
C GLU A 271 -7.82 -12.14 0.53
N ALA A 272 -7.75 -12.90 1.63
CA ALA A 272 -8.79 -12.92 2.66
C ALA A 272 -8.97 -11.54 3.31
N VAL A 273 -7.89 -10.90 3.76
CA VAL A 273 -7.97 -9.56 4.35
C VAL A 273 -8.46 -8.52 3.34
N ALA A 274 -8.05 -8.63 2.08
CA ALA A 274 -8.56 -7.76 1.03
C ALA A 274 -10.07 -7.94 0.79
N ALA A 275 -10.60 -9.17 0.95
CA ALA A 275 -12.03 -9.43 0.89
C ALA A 275 -12.77 -8.78 2.07
N ASP A 276 -12.25 -8.91 3.29
CA ASP A 276 -12.85 -8.29 4.48
C ASP A 276 -12.95 -6.76 4.33
N VAL A 277 -11.89 -6.11 3.85
CA VAL A 277 -11.88 -4.65 3.59
C VAL A 277 -12.94 -4.26 2.56
N ARG A 278 -13.08 -5.03 1.49
CA ARG A 278 -14.13 -4.78 0.47
C ARG A 278 -15.52 -4.93 1.07
N THR A 279 -15.79 -6.01 1.79
CA THR A 279 -17.09 -6.27 2.42
C THR A 279 -17.46 -5.20 3.45
N PHE A 280 -16.51 -4.76 4.28
CA PHE A 280 -16.73 -3.66 5.22
C PHE A 280 -17.09 -2.36 4.47
N SER A 281 -16.32 -2.01 3.43
CA SER A 281 -16.53 -0.79 2.65
C SER A 281 -17.88 -0.78 1.94
N GLU A 282 -18.27 -1.90 1.32
CA GLU A 282 -19.58 -2.06 0.69
C GLU A 282 -20.73 -1.95 1.70
N GLY A 283 -20.55 -2.51 2.90
CA GLY A 283 -21.52 -2.37 3.99
C GLY A 283 -21.70 -0.91 4.42
N TYR A 284 -20.60 -0.17 4.53
CA TYR A 284 -20.62 1.25 4.89
C TYR A 284 -21.27 2.12 3.81
N ILE A 285 -20.94 1.89 2.53
CA ILE A 285 -21.57 2.58 1.39
C ILE A 285 -23.09 2.35 1.40
N LYS A 286 -23.54 1.11 1.55
CA LYS A 286 -24.98 0.79 1.62
C LYS A 286 -25.68 1.53 2.75
N ALA A 287 -25.06 1.62 3.93
CA ALA A 287 -25.63 2.37 5.05
C ALA A 287 -25.78 3.87 4.73
N ILE A 288 -24.80 4.46 4.04
CA ILE A 288 -24.86 5.87 3.61
C ILE A 288 -25.95 6.07 2.54
N GLU A 289 -26.07 5.17 1.57
CA GLU A 289 -27.09 5.24 0.52
C GLU A 289 -28.51 5.11 1.10
N GLU A 290 -28.73 4.18 2.02
CA GLU A 290 -30.02 4.05 2.70
C GLU A 290 -30.37 5.29 3.53
N HIS A 291 -29.38 5.88 4.21
CA HIS A 291 -29.57 7.12 4.96
C HIS A 291 -29.91 8.30 4.03
N ARG A 292 -29.24 8.42 2.88
CA ARG A 292 -29.56 9.40 1.83
C ARG A 292 -31.02 9.25 1.39
N ASP A 293 -31.44 8.04 1.06
CA ASP A 293 -32.79 7.79 0.55
C ASP A 293 -33.85 8.08 1.62
N LYS A 294 -33.56 7.77 2.89
CA LYS A 294 -34.41 8.14 4.03
C LYS A 294 -34.54 9.66 4.18
N LEU A 295 -33.45 10.41 4.06
CA LEU A 295 -33.49 11.88 4.12
C LEU A 295 -34.28 12.48 2.97
N LEU A 296 -34.11 11.97 1.75
CA LEU A 296 -34.88 12.42 0.59
C LEU A 296 -36.38 12.14 0.77
N LYS A 297 -36.74 10.97 1.32
CA LYS A 297 -38.13 10.67 1.67
C LYS A 297 -38.67 11.63 2.73
N GLN A 298 -37.91 11.90 3.78
CA GLN A 298 -38.30 12.88 4.81
C GLN A 298 -38.52 14.28 4.23
N LEU A 299 -37.69 14.70 3.27
CA LEU A 299 -37.84 15.98 2.58
C LEU A 299 -39.15 16.06 1.80
N GLU A 300 -39.49 14.98 1.10
CA GLU A 300 -40.75 14.86 0.36
C GLU A 300 -41.97 14.87 1.29
N ASP A 301 -41.91 14.14 2.41
CA ASP A 301 -42.96 14.14 3.42
C ASP A 301 -43.19 15.56 3.99
N ILE A 302 -42.11 16.30 4.28
CA ILE A 302 -42.19 17.70 4.71
C ILE A 302 -42.82 18.58 3.63
N ARG A 303 -42.43 18.40 2.36
CA ARG A 303 -42.97 19.15 1.22
C ARG A 303 -44.49 18.96 1.14
N VAL A 304 -44.95 17.71 1.13
CA VAL A 304 -46.36 17.34 1.05
C VAL A 304 -47.14 17.90 2.25
N GLN A 305 -46.60 17.79 3.47
CA GLN A 305 -47.26 18.32 4.66
C GLN A 305 -47.45 19.85 4.59
N LYS A 306 -46.41 20.59 4.18
CA LYS A 306 -46.48 22.05 4.04
C LYS A 306 -47.42 22.47 2.92
N GLU A 307 -47.37 21.78 1.77
CA GLU A 307 -48.24 22.06 0.63
C GLU A 307 -49.71 21.84 0.96
N ASN A 308 -50.06 20.72 1.61
CA ASN A 308 -51.43 20.44 2.03
C ASN A 308 -51.98 21.51 2.98
N SER A 309 -51.15 22.00 3.90
CA SER A 309 -51.53 23.07 4.84
C SER A 309 -51.82 24.39 4.12
N LEU A 310 -50.98 24.75 3.13
CA LEU A 310 -51.19 25.94 2.29
C LEU A 310 -52.41 25.81 1.39
N GLN A 311 -52.64 24.63 0.80
CA GLN A 311 -53.81 24.36 -0.02
C GLN A 311 -55.11 24.47 0.79
N LEU A 312 -55.13 23.95 2.02
CA LEU A 312 -56.26 24.08 2.92
C LEU A 312 -56.55 25.55 3.26
N GLN A 313 -55.53 26.31 3.66
CA GLN A 313 -55.69 27.74 3.97
C GLN A 313 -56.17 28.52 2.74
N LYS A 314 -55.63 28.22 1.55
CA LYS A 314 -56.07 28.84 0.29
C LYS A 314 -57.54 28.59 0.04
N ALA A 315 -58.01 27.34 0.13
CA ALA A 315 -59.41 27.00 -0.10
C ALA A 315 -60.35 27.71 0.89
N GLN A 316 -59.96 27.83 2.16
CA GLN A 316 -60.71 28.58 3.16
C GLN A 316 -60.81 30.07 2.83
N LEU A 317 -59.71 30.70 2.41
CA LEU A 317 -59.69 32.11 2.03
C LEU A 317 -60.46 32.37 0.73
N GLU A 318 -60.38 31.48 -0.26
CA GLU A 318 -61.14 31.58 -1.51
C GLU A 318 -62.65 31.49 -1.25
N GLN A 319 -63.08 30.58 -0.38
CA GLN A 319 -64.49 30.48 0.00
C GLN A 319 -64.96 31.72 0.77
N LEU A 320 -64.19 32.21 1.75
CA LEU A 320 -64.54 33.42 2.49
C LEU A 320 -64.61 34.64 1.58
N LEU A 321 -63.69 34.75 0.62
CA LEU A 321 -63.69 35.82 -0.38
C LEU A 321 -64.94 35.76 -1.28
N ALA A 322 -65.33 34.57 -1.73
CA ALA A 322 -66.56 34.39 -2.51
C ALA A 322 -67.80 34.80 -1.69
N ASP A 323 -67.89 34.32 -0.45
CA ASP A 323 -68.97 34.65 0.48
C ASP A 323 -69.09 36.15 0.75
N MET A 324 -67.95 36.84 0.93
CA MET A 324 -67.88 38.28 1.11
C MET A 324 -68.28 39.03 -0.16
N ARG A 325 -67.74 38.64 -1.33
CA ARG A 325 -68.08 39.27 -2.61
C ARG A 325 -69.57 39.20 -2.90
N THR A 326 -70.19 38.02 -2.77
CA THR A 326 -71.64 37.87 -2.98
C THR A 326 -72.44 38.74 -2.02
N GLY A 327 -72.04 38.82 -0.74
CA GLY A 327 -72.70 39.68 0.24
C GLY A 327 -72.61 41.17 -0.11
N VAL A 328 -71.43 41.63 -0.54
CA VAL A 328 -71.19 43.02 -0.94
C VAL A 328 -71.92 43.36 -2.24
N GLU A 329 -71.78 42.55 -3.28
CA GLU A 329 -72.39 42.77 -4.60
C GLU A 329 -73.92 42.85 -4.51
N PHE A 330 -74.55 41.90 -3.81
CA PHE A 330 -76.00 41.91 -3.60
C PHE A 330 -76.46 43.16 -2.85
N THR A 331 -75.79 43.50 -1.74
CA THR A 331 -76.15 44.66 -0.93
C THR A 331 -75.99 45.96 -1.71
N GLN A 332 -74.91 46.09 -2.48
CA GLN A 332 -74.65 47.28 -3.28
C GLN A 332 -75.67 47.44 -4.41
N HIS A 333 -76.03 46.34 -5.09
CA HIS A 333 -77.09 46.36 -6.10
C HIS A 333 -78.46 46.73 -5.50
N LEU A 334 -78.81 46.11 -4.37
CA LEU A 334 -80.04 46.42 -3.64
C LEU A 334 -80.14 47.90 -3.25
N LEU A 335 -79.05 48.50 -2.76
CA LEU A 335 -79.02 49.91 -2.36
C LEU A 335 -78.96 50.90 -3.55
N THR A 336 -78.45 50.47 -4.70
CA THR A 336 -78.31 51.34 -5.89
C THR A 336 -79.57 51.32 -6.76
N SER A 337 -80.22 50.17 -6.88
CA SER A 337 -81.29 49.94 -7.87
C SER A 337 -82.59 49.41 -7.28
N GLY A 338 -82.63 49.03 -6.00
CA GLY A 338 -83.84 48.54 -5.34
C GLY A 338 -84.77 49.67 -4.90
N SER A 339 -86.07 49.38 -4.85
CA SER A 339 -87.07 50.29 -4.27
C SER A 339 -87.01 50.29 -2.74
N ASP A 340 -87.53 51.36 -2.12
CA ASP A 340 -87.59 51.48 -0.65
C ASP A 340 -88.25 50.27 0.02
N LEU A 341 -89.29 49.69 -0.60
CA LEU A 341 -90.00 48.53 -0.06
C LEU A 341 -89.19 47.24 -0.17
N GLU A 342 -88.49 47.00 -1.28
CA GLU A 342 -87.60 45.83 -1.45
C GLU A 342 -86.44 45.87 -0.46
N ILE A 343 -85.88 47.06 -0.22
CA ILE A 343 -84.84 47.28 0.80
C ILE A 343 -85.38 46.93 2.19
N LEU A 344 -86.56 47.42 2.56
CA LEU A 344 -87.14 47.16 3.88
C LEU A 344 -87.47 45.68 4.10
N ILE A 345 -87.99 44.98 3.08
CA ILE A 345 -88.31 43.55 3.16
C ILE A 345 -87.04 42.70 3.32
N THR A 346 -85.97 43.04 2.59
CA THR A 346 -84.72 42.24 2.58
C THR A 346 -83.73 42.63 3.69
N LYS A 347 -83.90 43.79 4.33
CA LYS A 347 -83.00 44.34 5.36
C LYS A 347 -82.59 43.33 6.43
N GLY A 348 -83.54 42.57 6.98
CA GLY A 348 -83.26 41.63 8.08
C GLY A 348 -82.20 40.60 7.70
N VAL A 349 -82.38 39.97 6.53
CA VAL A 349 -81.48 38.92 6.02
C VAL A 349 -80.10 39.50 5.66
N VAL A 350 -80.06 40.68 5.02
CA VAL A 350 -78.82 41.35 4.63
C VAL A 350 -78.00 41.77 5.86
N VAL A 351 -78.63 42.43 6.82
CA VAL A 351 -77.97 42.88 8.05
C VAL A 351 -77.42 41.68 8.83
N GLU A 352 -78.19 40.60 8.96
CA GLU A 352 -77.72 39.38 9.64
C GLU A 352 -76.50 38.77 8.93
N ARG A 353 -76.55 38.62 7.60
CA ARG A 353 -75.45 38.05 6.81
C ARG A 353 -74.17 38.90 6.89
N LEU A 354 -74.27 40.23 6.72
CA LEU A 354 -73.11 41.12 6.77
C LEU A 354 -72.52 41.19 8.18
N THR A 355 -73.36 41.16 9.22
CA THR A 355 -72.89 41.11 10.62
C THR A 355 -72.06 39.86 10.87
N LYS A 356 -72.52 38.70 10.38
CA LYS A 356 -71.77 37.43 10.47
C LYS A 356 -70.44 37.51 9.71
N LEU A 357 -70.42 38.04 8.50
CA LEU A 357 -69.19 38.17 7.69
C LEU A 357 -68.16 39.12 8.33
N ASN A 358 -68.61 40.21 8.94
CA ASN A 358 -67.73 41.19 9.60
C ASN A 358 -67.10 40.67 10.91
N GLN A 359 -67.63 39.57 11.47
CA GLN A 359 -67.10 38.94 12.68
C GLN A 359 -66.12 37.78 12.40
N VAL A 360 -65.94 37.39 11.14
CA VAL A 360 -65.02 36.29 10.79
C VAL A 360 -63.57 36.76 10.90
N GLU A 361 -62.78 36.10 11.73
CA GLU A 361 -61.33 36.27 11.80
C GLU A 361 -60.63 35.43 10.73
N TYR A 362 -59.67 36.03 10.01
CA TYR A 362 -58.86 35.34 9.01
C TYR A 362 -57.43 35.90 8.99
N SER A 363 -56.47 35.04 8.62
CA SER A 363 -55.07 35.44 8.43
C SER A 363 -54.78 35.74 6.96
N VAL A 364 -54.19 36.90 6.70
CA VAL A 364 -53.63 37.28 5.39
C VAL A 364 -52.22 36.73 5.14
N HIS A 365 -51.62 36.07 6.14
CA HIS A 365 -50.28 35.49 6.03
C HIS A 365 -50.32 33.96 5.96
N PRO A 366 -49.44 33.33 5.15
CA PRO A 366 -49.33 31.87 5.12
C PRO A 366 -49.06 31.31 6.52
N GLY A 367 -49.83 30.30 6.94
CA GLY A 367 -49.69 29.64 8.24
C GLY A 367 -48.47 28.73 8.35
N VAL A 368 -47.68 28.61 7.29
CA VAL A 368 -46.52 27.70 7.20
C VAL A 368 -45.34 28.43 6.57
N ASN A 369 -44.14 28.24 7.13
CA ASN A 369 -42.91 28.84 6.62
C ASN A 369 -42.29 28.01 5.47
N ASN A 370 -41.36 28.62 4.74
CA ASN A 370 -40.65 27.99 3.61
C ASN A 370 -39.27 27.43 4.00
N LYS A 371 -38.87 27.47 5.27
CA LYS A 371 -37.50 27.15 5.70
C LYS A 371 -37.33 25.64 5.86
N ILE A 372 -36.45 25.06 5.05
CA ILE A 372 -36.00 23.67 5.14
C ILE A 372 -34.47 23.69 4.98
N CYS A 373 -33.74 23.08 5.91
CA CYS A 373 -32.28 23.08 5.91
C CYS A 373 -31.71 21.69 6.16
N PHE A 374 -30.63 21.35 5.46
CA PHE A 374 -29.86 20.13 5.65
C PHE A 374 -28.60 20.40 6.47
N PHE A 375 -28.28 19.54 7.44
CA PHE A 375 -27.13 19.65 8.33
C PHE A 375 -26.20 18.45 8.15
N PRO A 376 -25.17 18.56 7.29
CA PRO A 376 -24.29 17.45 6.98
C PRO A 376 -23.56 16.87 8.20
N GLN A 377 -23.25 17.70 9.20
CA GLN A 377 -22.54 17.29 10.41
C GLN A 377 -23.48 16.88 11.57
N GLY A 378 -24.80 16.98 11.38
CA GLY A 378 -25.76 16.57 12.40
C GLY A 378 -25.73 15.06 12.58
N LYS A 379 -25.49 14.57 13.80
CA LYS A 379 -25.56 13.13 14.10
C LYS A 379 -26.97 12.62 13.86
N ALA A 380 -27.11 11.65 12.96
CA ALA A 380 -28.40 11.06 12.58
C ALA A 380 -28.63 9.67 13.19
N GLY A 381 -27.72 9.21 14.05
CA GLY A 381 -27.79 7.93 14.74
C GLY A 381 -27.08 6.82 13.99
N LEU A 382 -27.55 5.58 14.14
CA LEU A 382 -26.97 4.40 13.53
C LEU A 382 -27.83 3.91 12.35
N CYS A 383 -27.18 3.60 11.23
CA CYS A 383 -27.78 2.90 10.09
C CYS A 383 -26.96 1.63 9.82
N ARG A 384 -27.61 0.45 9.87
CA ARG A 384 -26.93 -0.86 9.77
C ARG A 384 -25.72 -1.01 10.72
N GLY A 385 -25.77 -0.36 11.89
CA GLY A 385 -24.68 -0.36 12.88
C GLY A 385 -23.58 0.68 12.63
N TYR A 386 -23.65 1.46 11.54
CA TYR A 386 -22.71 2.54 11.24
C TYR A 386 -23.26 3.89 11.70
N GLU A 387 -22.42 4.72 12.32
CA GLU A 387 -22.80 6.09 12.67
C GLU A 387 -22.94 6.93 11.40
N VAL A 388 -24.12 7.48 11.19
CA VAL A 388 -24.45 8.30 10.01
C VAL A 388 -24.70 9.75 10.41
N TYR A 389 -24.40 10.64 9.46
CA TYR A 389 -24.47 12.09 9.62
C TYR A 389 -25.35 12.68 8.52
N GLY A 390 -25.97 13.82 8.79
CA GLY A 390 -26.94 14.44 7.91
C GLY A 390 -28.33 14.40 8.51
N THR A 391 -28.85 15.55 8.94
CA THR A 391 -30.24 15.67 9.42
C THR A 391 -30.96 16.81 8.70
N ILE A 392 -32.28 16.71 8.58
CA ILE A 392 -33.14 17.77 8.06
C ILE A 392 -33.81 18.48 9.23
N ASN A 393 -33.81 19.82 9.24
CA ASN A 393 -34.46 20.61 10.27
C ASN A 393 -35.40 21.64 9.65
N THR A 394 -36.58 21.78 10.25
CA THR A 394 -37.65 22.70 9.87
C THR A 394 -37.93 23.78 10.94
N LYS A 395 -37.26 23.71 12.10
CA LYS A 395 -37.40 24.69 13.19
C LYS A 395 -36.99 26.09 12.72
N GLU A 396 -37.67 27.12 13.21
CA GLU A 396 -37.39 28.53 12.90
C GLU A 396 -36.99 29.29 14.17
N VAL A 397 -36.13 30.30 14.01
CA VAL A 397 -35.79 31.22 15.10
C VAL A 397 -36.98 32.14 15.33
N ASP A 398 -37.44 32.22 16.57
CA ASP A 398 -38.38 33.23 17.01
C ASP A 398 -37.60 34.42 17.61
N PRO A 399 -37.55 35.58 16.93
CA PRO A 399 -36.81 36.75 17.43
C PRO A 399 -37.26 37.17 18.83
N THR A 400 -38.54 37.02 19.15
CA THR A 400 -39.12 37.43 20.43
C THR A 400 -38.73 36.52 21.60
N LYS A 401 -38.22 35.31 21.31
CA LYS A 401 -37.71 34.35 22.30
C LYS A 401 -36.19 34.36 22.41
N CYS A 402 -35.50 35.00 21.48
CA CYS A 402 -34.04 35.08 21.49
C CYS A 402 -33.53 35.93 22.66
N VAL A 403 -32.39 35.56 23.23
CA VAL A 403 -31.84 36.20 24.43
C VAL A 403 -30.46 36.80 24.14
N LEU A 404 -30.23 38.03 24.58
CA LEU A 404 -28.91 38.67 24.55
C LEU A 404 -28.16 38.42 25.87
N GLN A 405 -26.90 37.99 25.78
CA GLN A 405 -26.03 37.74 26.94
C GLN A 405 -24.66 38.41 26.76
N GLY A 406 -24.07 38.98 27.81
CA GLY A 406 -22.75 39.62 27.75
C GLY A 406 -22.56 40.70 28.79
N GLU A 407 -21.32 40.87 29.27
CA GLU A 407 -21.00 41.86 30.32
C GLU A 407 -21.08 43.32 29.80
N ASP A 408 -20.83 43.52 28.50
CA ASP A 408 -20.82 44.84 27.86
C ASP A 408 -22.16 45.27 27.24
N LEU A 409 -23.26 44.58 27.59
CA LEU A 409 -24.62 44.88 27.07
C LEU A 409 -25.09 46.30 27.40
N HIS A 410 -24.60 46.90 28.48
CA HIS A 410 -25.02 48.25 28.91
C HIS A 410 -23.85 49.22 29.12
N ARG A 411 -22.62 48.73 29.17
CA ARG A 411 -21.43 49.51 29.50
C ARG A 411 -20.30 49.12 28.56
N ALA A 412 -19.68 50.12 27.95
CA ALA A 412 -18.52 49.92 27.08
C ALA A 412 -17.48 51.02 27.34
N ARG A 413 -16.30 50.89 26.72
CA ARG A 413 -15.22 51.87 26.86
C ARG A 413 -14.74 52.36 25.50
N GLU A 414 -14.43 53.64 25.44
CA GLU A 414 -13.91 54.30 24.25
C GLU A 414 -12.64 53.57 23.75
N LYS A 415 -12.61 53.26 22.45
CA LYS A 415 -11.51 52.57 21.77
C LYS A 415 -11.17 51.17 22.32
N GLN A 416 -12.09 50.54 23.05
CA GLN A 416 -11.99 49.15 23.46
C GLN A 416 -13.12 48.34 22.81
N PRO A 417 -12.85 47.10 22.36
CA PRO A 417 -13.89 46.23 21.84
C PRO A 417 -14.88 45.88 22.96
N ALA A 418 -16.17 46.06 22.67
CA ALA A 418 -17.28 45.64 23.52
C ALA A 418 -17.99 44.47 22.84
N THR A 419 -18.35 43.44 23.60
CA THR A 419 -18.86 42.19 23.02
C THR A 419 -20.07 41.64 23.77
N PHE A 420 -20.95 40.97 23.02
CA PHE A 420 -22.10 40.24 23.55
C PHE A 420 -22.48 39.12 22.60
N THR A 421 -23.22 38.14 23.11
CA THR A 421 -23.65 36.94 22.41
C THR A 421 -25.18 36.94 22.30
N LEU A 422 -25.69 36.65 21.11
CA LEU A 422 -27.11 36.39 20.87
C LEU A 422 -27.36 34.87 20.91
N LEU A 423 -28.29 34.42 21.76
CA LEU A 423 -28.77 33.05 21.80
C LEU A 423 -30.09 32.96 21.04
N CYS A 424 -30.08 32.29 19.89
CA CYS A 424 -31.27 32.09 19.09
C CYS A 424 -32.12 30.95 19.65
N LYS A 425 -33.43 31.17 19.75
CA LYS A 425 -34.40 30.20 20.25
C LYS A 425 -35.56 30.03 19.28
N ASP A 426 -36.21 28.86 19.29
CA ASP A 426 -37.46 28.66 18.56
C ASP A 426 -38.68 29.18 19.34
N ALA A 427 -39.87 29.08 18.74
CA ALA A 427 -41.12 29.53 19.36
C ALA A 427 -41.47 28.78 20.65
N ALA A 428 -40.98 27.54 20.82
CA ALA A 428 -41.13 26.77 22.05
C ALA A 428 -40.14 27.21 23.15
N GLY A 429 -39.16 28.04 22.80
CA GLY A 429 -38.11 28.51 23.72
C GLY A 429 -36.91 27.57 23.80
N ASP A 430 -36.84 26.56 22.94
CA ASP A 430 -35.68 25.68 22.84
C ASP A 430 -34.55 26.43 22.14
N SER A 431 -33.31 26.21 22.61
CA SER A 431 -32.14 26.77 21.95
C SER A 431 -32.00 26.16 20.56
N MET A 432 -31.76 27.02 19.58
CA MET A 432 -31.42 26.58 18.24
C MET A 432 -30.07 25.87 18.32
N GLY A 433 -29.95 24.67 17.77
CA GLY A 433 -28.66 23.97 17.68
C GLY A 433 -27.86 24.34 16.43
N ARG A 434 -28.14 25.50 15.81
CA ARG A 434 -27.59 25.90 14.51
C ARG A 434 -27.51 27.41 14.29
N GLY A 435 -26.47 27.82 13.57
CA GLY A 435 -26.29 29.16 12.99
C GLY A 435 -26.97 29.36 11.63
N GLY A 436 -26.57 30.40 10.90
CA GLY A 436 -26.93 30.69 9.50
C GLY A 436 -28.10 31.65 9.27
N ASP A 437 -28.64 32.25 10.32
CA ASP A 437 -29.66 33.30 10.24
C ASP A 437 -29.01 34.68 10.00
N ASN A 438 -29.66 35.51 9.18
CA ASN A 438 -29.17 36.85 8.90
C ASN A 438 -29.48 37.79 10.08
N ILE A 439 -28.44 38.09 10.86
CA ILE A 439 -28.52 39.01 12.00
C ILE A 439 -27.98 40.36 11.60
N GLN A 440 -28.83 41.36 11.73
CA GLN A 440 -28.45 42.75 11.53
C GLN A 440 -28.22 43.40 12.89
N VAL A 441 -27.02 43.96 13.08
CA VAL A 441 -26.69 44.74 14.27
C VAL A 441 -26.25 46.14 13.86
N ALA A 442 -26.98 47.15 14.34
CA ALA A 442 -26.64 48.55 14.16
C ALA A 442 -26.35 49.19 15.52
N VAL A 443 -25.22 49.90 15.62
CA VAL A 443 -24.84 50.65 16.83
C VAL A 443 -24.69 52.11 16.45
N VAL A 444 -25.58 52.96 16.95
CA VAL A 444 -25.67 54.38 16.54
C VAL A 444 -25.54 55.31 17.76
N PRO A 445 -24.62 56.29 17.75
CA PRO A 445 -24.54 57.29 18.81
C PRO A 445 -25.82 58.14 18.83
N LYS A 446 -26.38 58.39 20.03
CA LYS A 446 -27.61 59.20 20.17
C LYS A 446 -27.43 60.64 19.67
N ASP A 447 -26.24 61.19 19.85
CA ASP A 447 -25.93 62.58 19.51
C ASP A 447 -25.57 62.77 18.02
N LYS A 448 -25.30 61.68 17.29
CA LYS A 448 -24.85 61.70 15.89
C LYS A 448 -25.47 60.54 15.09
N LYS A 449 -26.74 60.71 14.68
CA LYS A 449 -27.53 59.68 13.96
C LYS A 449 -26.88 59.18 12.67
N ASP A 450 -26.12 60.02 11.96
CA ASP A 450 -25.51 59.66 10.67
C ASP A 450 -24.14 58.96 10.77
N SER A 451 -23.74 58.52 11.97
CA SER A 451 -22.42 57.91 12.19
C SER A 451 -22.49 56.53 12.87
N PRO A 452 -23.04 55.49 12.20
CA PRO A 452 -23.09 54.15 12.76
C PRO A 452 -21.68 53.58 13.01
N VAL A 453 -21.51 52.90 14.12
CA VAL A 453 -20.29 52.18 14.47
C VAL A 453 -20.28 50.87 13.70
N ARG A 454 -19.13 50.52 13.09
CA ARG A 454 -18.94 49.24 12.43
C ARG A 454 -19.06 48.11 13.46
N THR A 455 -19.97 47.18 13.19
CA THR A 455 -20.22 45.97 13.96
C THR A 455 -19.65 44.75 13.23
N MET A 456 -19.27 43.72 13.97
CA MET A 456 -18.92 42.41 13.45
C MET A 456 -19.83 41.37 14.10
N VAL A 457 -20.44 40.53 13.27
CA VAL A 457 -21.26 39.40 13.71
C VAL A 457 -20.56 38.12 13.26
N HIS A 458 -20.27 37.24 14.20
CA HIS A 458 -19.68 35.94 13.96
C HIS A 458 -20.68 34.86 14.34
N ASP A 459 -20.94 33.94 13.42
CA ASP A 459 -21.83 32.81 13.64
C ASP A 459 -21.03 31.61 14.16
N ASN A 460 -21.34 31.17 15.38
CA ASN A 460 -20.69 30.02 16.02
C ASN A 460 -21.21 28.67 15.49
N LYS A 461 -22.21 28.69 14.59
CA LYS A 461 -22.86 27.53 13.95
C LYS A 461 -23.58 26.59 14.91
N ASP A 462 -23.69 26.94 16.18
CA ASP A 462 -24.37 26.19 17.24
C ASP A 462 -25.70 26.84 17.67
N GLY A 463 -26.10 27.94 17.02
CA GLY A 463 -27.27 28.75 17.39
C GLY A 463 -26.99 29.96 18.26
N THR A 464 -25.70 30.21 18.52
CA THR A 464 -25.23 31.43 19.13
C THR A 464 -24.46 32.29 18.14
N TYR A 465 -24.54 33.61 18.30
CA TYR A 465 -23.84 34.56 17.46
C TYR A 465 -23.07 35.54 18.33
N TYR A 466 -21.79 35.65 18.06
CA TYR A 466 -20.89 36.54 18.76
C TYR A 466 -20.82 37.89 18.05
N ILE A 467 -21.18 38.95 18.78
CA ILE A 467 -21.25 40.30 18.24
C ILE A 467 -20.20 41.17 18.92
N SER A 468 -19.45 41.92 18.13
CA SER A 468 -18.44 42.85 18.63
C SER A 468 -18.48 44.19 17.90
N TYR A 469 -18.19 45.26 18.63
CA TYR A 469 -18.06 46.61 18.07
C TYR A 469 -17.05 47.42 18.88
N THR A 470 -16.52 48.50 18.31
CA THR A 470 -15.53 49.36 18.98
C THR A 470 -15.98 50.82 18.89
N PRO A 471 -16.50 51.42 19.97
CA PRO A 471 -16.95 52.80 19.96
C PRO A 471 -15.76 53.76 19.89
N LYS A 472 -15.82 54.75 19.00
CA LYS A 472 -14.73 55.70 18.77
C LYS A 472 -14.69 56.84 19.80
N GLU A 473 -15.86 57.23 20.31
CA GLU A 473 -16.04 58.36 21.22
C GLU A 473 -16.79 57.89 22.48
N ALA A 474 -16.61 58.59 23.60
CA ALA A 474 -17.42 58.40 24.78
C ALA A 474 -18.80 59.07 24.59
N GLY A 475 -19.87 58.42 25.06
CA GLY A 475 -21.23 58.89 24.85
C GLY A 475 -22.26 57.78 25.01
N VAL A 476 -23.53 58.09 24.71
CA VAL A 476 -24.62 57.13 24.77
C VAL A 476 -24.93 56.61 23.36
N TYR A 477 -24.92 55.30 23.21
CA TYR A 477 -25.20 54.62 21.94
C TYR A 477 -26.51 53.82 22.05
N THR A 478 -27.24 53.73 20.95
CA THR A 478 -28.40 52.85 20.79
C THR A 478 -27.99 51.65 19.95
N VAL A 479 -28.28 50.45 20.44
CA VAL A 479 -27.94 49.19 19.78
C VAL A 479 -29.22 48.51 19.34
N TRP A 480 -29.28 48.19 18.05
CA TRP A 480 -30.39 47.47 17.43
C TRP A 480 -29.88 46.10 17.02
N VAL A 481 -30.59 45.05 17.46
CA VAL A 481 -30.34 43.68 17.05
C VAL A 481 -31.63 43.15 16.44
N CYS A 482 -31.58 42.83 15.15
CA CYS A 482 -32.72 42.33 14.40
C CYS A 482 -32.39 40.98 13.75
N ILE A 483 -33.38 40.09 13.77
CA ILE A 483 -33.39 38.83 13.01
C ILE A 483 -34.53 38.96 12.02
N LYS A 484 -34.24 38.87 10.71
CA LYS A 484 -35.24 39.03 9.63
C LYS A 484 -36.09 40.31 9.79
N GLU A 485 -35.43 41.44 10.04
CA GLU A 485 -36.06 42.76 10.22
C GLU A 485 -36.94 42.91 11.47
N GLN A 486 -37.05 41.88 12.32
CA GLN A 486 -37.74 41.95 13.61
C GLN A 486 -36.76 42.08 14.77
N HIS A 487 -37.06 42.96 15.73
CA HIS A 487 -36.26 43.12 16.93
C HIS A 487 -36.31 41.87 17.82
N VAL A 488 -35.14 41.48 18.33
CA VAL A 488 -35.05 40.42 19.35
C VAL A 488 -35.52 40.91 20.71
N GLN A 489 -35.82 39.98 21.63
CA GLN A 489 -36.17 40.34 23.00
C GLN A 489 -35.09 41.22 23.66
N GLY A 490 -35.49 42.39 24.16
CA GLY A 490 -34.57 43.36 24.77
C GLY A 490 -33.88 44.31 23.79
N SER A 491 -34.10 44.18 22.49
CA SER A 491 -33.72 45.18 21.48
C SER A 491 -34.90 46.11 21.15
N PRO A 492 -34.67 47.43 20.93
CA PRO A 492 -33.40 48.13 21.04
C PRO A 492 -33.02 48.44 22.50
N PHE A 493 -31.72 48.51 22.78
CA PHE A 493 -31.19 48.89 24.11
C PHE A 493 -30.13 49.99 24.01
N THR A 494 -29.77 50.57 25.16
CA THR A 494 -28.76 51.65 25.24
C THR A 494 -27.49 51.20 25.94
N VAL A 495 -26.35 51.65 25.41
CA VAL A 495 -25.00 51.40 25.96
C VAL A 495 -24.37 52.72 26.33
N THR A 496 -23.81 52.80 27.55
CA THR A 496 -23.02 53.95 27.99
C THR A 496 -21.54 53.69 27.77
N VAL A 497 -20.91 54.43 26.85
CA VAL A 497 -19.48 54.36 26.56
C VAL A 497 -18.73 55.36 27.45
N ARG A 498 -17.90 54.85 28.35
CA ARG A 498 -17.05 55.69 29.21
C ARG A 498 -15.71 56.01 28.53
N LYS A 499 -15.11 57.15 28.88
CA LYS A 499 -13.78 57.51 28.41
C LYS A 499 -12.76 56.43 28.78
N ARG A 500 -11.79 56.20 27.90
CA ARG A 500 -10.67 55.30 28.16
C ARG A 500 -9.89 55.82 29.38
N HIS A 501 -9.63 54.95 30.35
CA HIS A 501 -8.72 55.30 31.44
C HIS A 501 -7.36 55.60 30.82
N ARG A 502 -6.87 56.83 30.98
CA ARG A 502 -5.47 57.13 30.68
C ARG A 502 -4.64 56.54 31.83
N PRO A 503 -3.76 55.56 31.59
CA PRO A 503 -2.76 55.23 32.59
C PRO A 503 -1.92 56.49 32.83
N HIS A 504 -1.83 56.95 34.08
CA HIS A 504 -0.91 58.01 34.40
C HIS A 504 0.51 57.40 34.39
N PRO A 505 1.47 57.94 33.63
CA PRO A 505 2.88 57.69 33.86
C PRO A 505 3.31 58.58 35.03
N GLY A 506 2.68 58.38 36.18
CA GLY A 506 3.11 59.02 37.41
C GLY A 506 4.19 58.13 37.99
N VAL A 507 5.44 58.61 37.99
CA VAL A 507 6.40 58.21 39.03
C VAL A 507 5.64 58.29 40.34
N PHE A 508 5.58 57.20 41.11
CA PHE A 508 4.89 57.16 42.40
C PHE A 508 5.39 58.32 43.28
N HIS A 509 4.67 59.43 43.27
CA HIS A 509 4.81 60.45 44.30
C HIS A 509 3.88 60.03 45.42
N CYS A 510 4.51 59.83 46.57
CA CYS A 510 3.97 59.44 47.87
C CYS A 510 2.47 59.72 48.02
N CYS A 511 1.76 58.71 48.49
CA CYS A 511 0.37 58.73 48.92
C CYS A 511 -0.08 60.09 49.45
N THR A 512 -1.19 60.59 48.92
CA THR A 512 -2.00 61.66 49.50
C THR A 512 -2.46 61.37 50.93
N LEU A 513 -2.22 60.16 51.47
CA LEU A 513 -2.42 59.86 52.89
C LEU A 513 -1.32 60.45 53.79
N CYS A 514 -0.06 60.52 53.33
CA CYS A 514 1.08 60.92 54.16
C CYS A 514 1.28 62.45 54.21
N SER A 515 0.97 63.16 53.11
CA SER A 515 1.16 64.62 53.03
C SER A 515 -0.08 65.46 53.41
N SER A 516 -1.25 64.84 53.68
CA SER A 516 -2.50 65.56 53.99
C SER A 516 -3.13 65.21 55.36
N GLY A 517 -2.44 64.41 56.18
CA GLY A 517 -2.94 64.03 57.51
C GLY A 517 -4.28 63.27 57.50
N GLY A 518 -4.62 62.59 56.40
CA GLY A 518 -5.85 61.80 56.30
C GLY A 518 -7.13 62.57 55.94
N GLN A 519 -7.04 63.78 55.37
CA GLN A 519 -8.23 64.50 54.92
C GLN A 519 -8.84 63.91 53.64
N LYS A 520 -10.17 63.70 53.64
CA LYS A 520 -10.95 63.08 52.56
C LYS A 520 -11.06 63.91 51.27
N THR A 521 -10.51 65.11 51.24
CA THR A 521 -10.71 66.09 50.17
C THR A 521 -9.50 66.27 49.24
N ALA A 522 -8.50 65.39 49.32
CA ALA A 522 -7.32 65.51 48.46
C ALA A 522 -7.65 65.16 46.99
N HIS A 523 -7.61 66.17 46.12
CA HIS A 523 -7.79 66.01 44.68
C HIS A 523 -6.41 65.92 44.02
N CYS A 524 -6.23 64.97 43.09
CA CYS A 524 -5.08 64.98 42.20
C CYS A 524 -5.06 66.32 41.44
N ALA A 525 -3.87 66.92 41.21
CA ALA A 525 -3.73 68.11 40.35
C ALA A 525 -4.31 67.91 38.92
N CYS A 526 -4.53 66.65 38.54
CA CYS A 526 -5.19 66.22 37.32
C CYS A 526 -6.73 66.24 37.35
N GLY A 527 -7.37 66.60 38.48
CA GLY A 527 -8.83 66.63 38.65
C GLY A 527 -9.51 65.26 38.73
N GLY A 528 -8.74 64.17 38.85
CA GLY A 528 -9.27 62.81 38.97
C GLY A 528 -9.64 62.44 40.41
N THR A 529 -10.83 61.88 40.61
CA THR A 529 -11.32 61.29 41.87
C THR A 529 -10.96 59.80 41.93
N MET A 530 -10.35 59.34 43.04
CA MET A 530 -10.10 57.91 43.24
C MET A 530 -11.41 57.16 43.51
N PRO A 531 -11.59 55.95 42.96
CA PRO A 531 -12.75 55.11 43.25
C PRO A 531 -12.71 54.62 44.71
N GLU A 532 -13.86 54.68 45.40
CA GLU A 532 -14.00 54.39 46.84
C GLU A 532 -13.56 52.99 47.29
N SER A 533 -13.36 52.04 46.36
CA SER A 533 -13.21 50.61 46.64
C SER A 533 -11.76 50.12 46.81
N SER A 534 -10.78 51.00 47.01
CA SER A 534 -9.39 50.58 47.27
C SER A 534 -8.91 51.03 48.64
N ARG A 535 -9.58 50.54 49.69
CA ARG A 535 -9.09 50.60 51.07
C ARG A 535 -8.39 49.29 51.41
N HIS A 536 -7.10 49.21 51.10
CA HIS A 536 -6.23 48.22 51.72
C HIS A 536 -5.48 48.91 52.87
N PHE A 537 -5.73 48.42 54.09
CA PHE A 537 -4.92 48.69 55.28
C PHE A 537 -3.49 48.22 55.01
N CYS A 538 -2.50 49.08 55.25
CA CYS A 538 -1.10 48.68 55.34
C CYS A 538 -0.78 48.44 56.83
N PRO A 539 -0.36 47.23 57.23
CA PRO A 539 0.15 46.98 58.57
C PRO A 539 1.62 47.41 58.61
N TYR A 540 1.97 48.30 59.52
CA TYR A 540 3.26 48.46 60.22
C TYR A 540 3.42 49.92 60.66
N THR A 541 3.64 50.04 61.98
CA THR A 541 3.87 51.24 62.82
C THR A 541 2.73 52.22 62.99
#